data_AF-A0A2S5R9W2-F1
#
_entry.id   AF-A0A2S5R9W2-F1
#
_cell.length_a   1.000
_cell.length_b   1.000
_cell.length_c   1.000
_cell.angle_alpha   90.00
_cell.angle_beta   90.00
_cell.angle_gamma   90.00
#
_symmetry.space_group_name_H-M   'P 1'
#
loop_
_entity.id
_entity.type
_entity.pdbx_description
1 polymer ?
#
loop_
_entity_poly.entity_id
_entity_poly.type
_entity_poly.pdbx_seq_one_letter_code
_entity_poly.pdbx_strand_id
1 'polypeptide(L)'
;MSHKFYAVKVGRKTGVFQQWSEAEQQVKGFPNAVFKAFKTSQEAWDFVQAKTMGNGKIIMVKSKDSAVAYTDGSFDPLTNTYSYGTVLLWNDHVIKMSQRFDDQEIAALRNVAGELEGAKKAMKFAQLNKIKELVIHHDYAGVAKWATGEWKANLLFTQEYAAFTQEIQKDVKLSFVWVKGHSGDYYNEMADQLANKATLKAFRKVD
;
A
#
# COMPACT_ATOMS: atom_id res chain seq x y z
N MET A 1 -15.06 20.85 -19.16
CA MET A 1 -15.73 20.23 -17.99
C MET A 1 -14.65 19.82 -17.00
N SER A 2 -14.75 20.16 -15.72
CA SER A 2 -13.75 19.74 -14.72
C SER A 2 -13.84 18.22 -14.54
N HIS A 3 -12.77 17.48 -14.82
CA HIS A 3 -12.69 16.08 -14.42
C HIS A 3 -12.81 15.99 -12.90
N LYS A 4 -13.70 15.13 -12.42
CA LYS A 4 -13.95 14.88 -11.00
C LYS A 4 -13.57 13.45 -10.68
N PHE A 5 -13.08 13.25 -9.46
CA PHE A 5 -12.84 11.93 -8.90
C PHE A 5 -13.95 11.61 -7.90
N TYR A 6 -14.57 10.45 -8.03
CA TYR A 6 -15.70 10.02 -7.21
C TYR A 6 -15.20 8.98 -6.22
N ALA A 7 -15.07 9.37 -4.95
CA ALA A 7 -14.63 8.49 -3.89
C ALA A 7 -15.83 7.76 -3.28
N VAL A 8 -15.78 6.43 -3.23
CA VAL A 8 -16.74 5.58 -2.52
C VAL A 8 -16.02 4.98 -1.32
N LYS A 9 -16.39 5.44 -0.12
CA LYS A 9 -15.84 4.99 1.15
C LYS A 9 -16.64 3.83 1.74
N VAL A 10 -17.97 3.86 1.55
CA VAL A 10 -18.88 2.77 1.92
C VAL A 10 -19.80 2.52 0.73
N GLY A 11 -19.80 1.28 0.24
CA GLY A 11 -20.55 0.85 -0.93
C GLY A 11 -20.25 -0.62 -1.26
N ARG A 12 -20.78 -1.12 -2.37
CA ARG A 12 -20.49 -2.49 -2.87
C ARG A 12 -19.00 -2.71 -3.11
N LYS A 13 -18.33 -1.70 -3.68
CA LYS A 13 -16.88 -1.62 -3.85
C LYS A 13 -16.41 -0.24 -3.42
N THR A 14 -15.41 -0.19 -2.56
CA THR A 14 -14.77 1.05 -2.12
C THR A 14 -13.62 1.43 -3.07
N GLY A 15 -13.24 2.71 -3.08
CA GLY A 15 -12.17 3.23 -3.93
C GLY A 15 -12.55 4.53 -4.63
N VAL A 16 -11.69 4.97 -5.55
CA VAL A 16 -11.89 6.18 -6.34
C VAL A 16 -12.18 5.82 -7.79
N PHE A 17 -13.22 6.44 -8.35
CA PHE A 17 -13.68 6.24 -9.73
C PHE A 17 -13.55 7.53 -10.52
N GLN A 18 -13.21 7.43 -11.81
CA GLN A 18 -13.10 8.60 -12.69
C GLN A 18 -14.44 8.97 -13.34
N GLN A 19 -15.40 8.04 -13.35
CA GLN A 19 -16.73 8.24 -13.92
C GLN A 19 -17.81 8.10 -12.86
N TRP A 20 -18.79 9.01 -12.87
CA TRP A 20 -19.93 8.93 -11.95
C TRP A 20 -20.73 7.63 -12.15
N SER A 21 -20.91 7.18 -13.40
CA SER A 21 -21.63 5.95 -13.73
C SER A 21 -21.06 4.72 -13.02
N GLU A 22 -19.75 4.64 -12.86
CA GLU A 22 -19.07 3.55 -12.14
C GLU A 22 -19.26 3.67 -10.63
N ALA A 23 -19.10 4.88 -10.08
CA ALA A 23 -19.31 5.14 -8.66
C ALA A 23 -20.78 4.90 -8.25
N GLU A 24 -21.73 5.33 -9.09
CA GLU A 24 -23.17 5.16 -8.88
C GLU A 24 -23.54 3.69 -8.72
N GLN A 25 -22.97 2.80 -9.56
CA GLN A 25 -23.18 1.35 -9.44
C GLN A 25 -22.76 0.80 -8.07
N GLN A 26 -21.78 1.42 -7.41
CA GLN A 26 -21.31 0.98 -6.09
C GLN A 26 -22.19 1.45 -4.94
N VAL A 27 -22.92 2.56 -5.10
CA VAL A 27 -23.64 3.22 -3.99
C VAL A 27 -25.16 3.18 -4.13
N LYS A 28 -25.68 3.10 -5.35
CA LYS A 28 -27.12 3.15 -5.63
C LYS A 28 -27.83 1.96 -4.97
N GLY A 29 -28.76 2.26 -4.07
CA GLY A 29 -29.50 1.26 -3.30
C GLY A 29 -28.64 0.49 -2.28
N PHE A 30 -27.41 0.94 -1.98
CA PHE A 30 -26.59 0.36 -0.92
C PHE A 30 -26.87 1.08 0.41
N PRO A 31 -27.28 0.38 1.49
CA PRO A 31 -27.59 1.01 2.77
C PRO A 31 -26.39 1.77 3.34
N ASN A 32 -26.62 3.01 3.81
CA ASN A 32 -25.59 3.86 4.44
C ASN A 32 -24.34 4.08 3.56
N ALA A 33 -24.49 4.11 2.23
CA ALA A 33 -23.39 4.41 1.33
C ALA A 33 -22.77 5.79 1.63
N VAL A 34 -21.44 5.86 1.63
CA VAL A 34 -20.67 7.07 1.90
C VAL A 34 -19.79 7.34 0.70
N PHE A 35 -20.08 8.41 -0.04
CA PHE A 35 -19.33 8.79 -1.23
C PHE A 35 -19.27 10.31 -1.37
N LYS A 36 -18.25 10.81 -2.08
CA LYS A 36 -18.06 12.25 -2.34
C LYS A 36 -17.23 12.46 -3.61
N ALA A 37 -17.48 13.57 -4.30
CA ALA A 37 -16.69 13.97 -5.47
C ALA A 37 -15.61 14.99 -5.08
N PHE A 38 -14.42 14.86 -5.67
CA PHE A 38 -13.23 15.69 -5.43
C PHE A 38 -12.64 16.20 -6.74
N LYS A 39 -11.81 17.24 -6.64
CA LYS A 39 -11.10 17.82 -7.78
C LYS A 39 -9.80 17.08 -8.08
N THR A 40 -9.20 16.44 -7.08
CA THR A 40 -7.94 15.70 -7.20
C THR A 40 -8.12 14.24 -6.81
N SER A 41 -7.32 13.35 -7.40
CA SER A 41 -7.31 11.92 -7.04
C SER A 41 -6.81 11.71 -5.62
N GLN A 42 -5.84 12.52 -5.17
CA GLN A 42 -5.30 12.46 -3.81
C GLN A 42 -6.39 12.71 -2.76
N GLU A 43 -7.12 13.83 -2.85
CA GLU A 43 -8.20 14.13 -1.90
C GLU A 43 -9.30 13.05 -1.89
N ALA A 44 -9.55 12.44 -3.06
CA ALA A 44 -10.50 11.34 -3.17
C ALA A 44 -10.02 10.09 -2.43
N TRP A 45 -8.75 9.72 -2.57
CA TRP A 45 -8.17 8.57 -1.87
C TRP A 45 -8.03 8.82 -0.37
N ASP A 46 -7.70 10.04 0.05
CA ASP A 46 -7.68 10.44 1.46
C ASP A 46 -9.05 10.26 2.11
N PHE A 47 -10.13 10.60 1.38
CA PHE A 47 -11.49 10.38 1.85
C PHE A 47 -11.85 8.90 2.00
N VAL A 48 -11.44 8.04 1.05
CA VAL A 48 -11.67 6.59 1.13
C VAL A 48 -10.95 6.00 2.35
N GLN A 49 -9.72 6.44 2.62
CA GLN A 49 -8.86 5.85 3.65
C GLN A 49 -9.07 6.40 5.06
N ALA A 50 -9.74 7.54 5.22
CA ALA A 50 -10.10 8.03 6.55
C ALA A 50 -10.92 6.97 7.32
N LYS A 51 -10.59 6.62 8.57
CA LYS A 51 -11.50 5.82 9.42
C LYS A 51 -12.68 6.69 9.84
N THR A 52 -13.90 6.19 9.67
CA THR A 52 -15.09 6.87 10.21
C THR A 52 -15.20 6.52 11.69
N MET A 53 -14.92 7.45 12.60
CA MET A 53 -15.45 7.38 13.96
C MET A 53 -16.90 7.90 13.93
N GLY A 54 -17.80 7.28 14.70
CA GLY A 54 -19.22 7.63 14.75
C GLY A 54 -19.46 9.15 14.88
N ASN A 55 -20.47 9.63 14.16
CA ASN A 55 -20.90 11.05 14.01
C ASN A 55 -20.40 11.84 12.79
N GLY A 56 -20.14 11.19 11.65
CA GLY A 56 -20.20 11.86 10.33
C GLY A 56 -19.16 12.96 10.06
N LYS A 57 -18.24 13.23 10.99
CA LYS A 57 -17.06 14.07 10.77
C LYS A 57 -15.93 13.21 10.22
N ILE A 58 -15.49 13.54 9.00
CA ILE A 58 -14.29 12.97 8.39
C ILE A 58 -13.10 13.54 9.15
N ILE A 59 -12.51 12.73 10.02
CA ILE A 59 -11.23 13.04 10.67
C ILE A 59 -10.23 12.14 9.95
N MET A 60 -9.23 12.74 9.28
CA MET A 60 -8.02 12.03 8.87
C MET A 60 -7.57 11.17 10.04
N VAL A 61 -7.10 9.95 9.80
CA VAL A 61 -6.71 9.06 10.91
C VAL A 61 -5.45 9.61 11.58
N LYS A 62 -5.64 10.55 12.51
CA LYS A 62 -4.71 10.92 13.58
C LYS A 62 -4.64 9.80 14.62
N SER A 63 -4.55 8.55 14.17
CA SER A 63 -4.25 7.44 15.06
C SER A 63 -2.79 7.11 14.86
N LYS A 64 -2.01 7.32 15.91
CA LYS A 64 -0.63 6.82 15.97
C LYS A 64 -0.61 5.29 15.97
N ASP A 65 -1.74 4.64 16.25
CA ASP A 65 -1.85 3.19 16.38
C ASP A 65 -2.16 2.47 15.08
N SER A 66 -2.53 3.17 13.99
CA SER A 66 -2.79 2.50 12.71
C SER A 66 -2.16 3.21 11.51
N ALA A 67 -1.62 2.43 10.58
CA ALA A 67 -1.07 2.92 9.31
C ALA A 67 -1.58 2.11 8.12
N VAL A 68 -1.57 2.74 6.96
CA VAL A 68 -1.77 2.08 5.67
C VAL A 68 -0.49 2.22 4.86
N ALA A 69 -0.02 1.13 4.26
CA ALA A 69 1.10 1.14 3.33
C ALA A 69 0.65 0.68 1.95
N TYR A 70 1.24 1.26 0.92
CA TYR A 70 1.20 0.81 -0.46
C TYR A 70 2.61 0.43 -0.85
N THR A 71 2.79 -0.77 -1.40
CA THR A 71 4.10 -1.30 -1.78
C THR A 71 4.10 -1.72 -3.23
N ASP A 72 5.22 -1.51 -3.91
CA ASP A 72 5.44 -1.92 -5.28
C ASP A 72 6.93 -2.25 -5.50
N GLY A 73 7.24 -3.14 -6.44
CA GLY A 73 8.55 -3.62 -6.79
C GLY A 73 8.90 -3.40 -8.26
N SER A 74 10.13 -2.97 -8.52
CA SER A 74 10.64 -2.77 -9.88
C SER A 74 11.93 -3.55 -10.09
N PHE A 75 12.20 -3.97 -11.34
CA PHE A 75 13.40 -4.71 -11.72
C PHE A 75 13.97 -4.15 -13.02
N ASP A 76 15.28 -3.92 -13.02
CA ASP A 76 16.01 -3.46 -14.20
C ASP A 76 16.85 -4.61 -14.78
N PRO A 77 16.47 -5.14 -15.96
CA PRO A 77 17.19 -6.24 -16.61
C PRO A 77 18.58 -5.83 -17.13
N LEU A 78 18.84 -4.53 -17.36
CA LEU A 78 20.13 -4.08 -17.89
C LEU A 78 21.22 -4.13 -16.81
N THR A 79 20.86 -3.74 -15.59
CA THR A 79 21.76 -3.74 -14.44
C THR A 79 21.61 -4.98 -13.56
N ASN A 80 20.62 -5.84 -13.83
CA ASN A 80 20.21 -6.96 -12.99
C ASN A 80 19.98 -6.56 -11.52
N THR A 81 19.31 -5.42 -11.32
CA THR A 81 19.01 -4.87 -9.99
C THR A 81 17.51 -4.80 -9.76
N TYR A 82 17.10 -4.82 -8.50
CA TYR A 82 15.70 -4.67 -8.10
C TYR A 82 15.52 -3.55 -7.09
N SER A 83 14.31 -3.03 -6.97
CA SER A 83 14.00 -1.94 -6.05
C SER A 83 12.59 -2.04 -5.51
N TYR A 84 12.35 -1.35 -4.40
CA TYR A 84 10.99 -1.14 -3.88
C TYR A 84 10.62 0.33 -3.87
N GLY A 85 9.32 0.57 -3.94
CA GLY A 85 8.66 1.80 -3.57
C GLY A 85 7.65 1.51 -2.45
N THR A 86 7.57 2.41 -1.48
CA THR A 86 6.59 2.30 -0.39
C THR A 86 6.04 3.67 -0.03
N VAL A 87 4.72 3.77 0.00
CA VAL A 87 4.00 4.95 0.48
C VAL A 87 3.22 4.58 1.73
N LEU A 88 3.55 5.19 2.86
CA LEU A 88 2.92 4.98 4.15
C LEU A 88 2.08 6.21 4.53
N LEU A 89 0.84 5.95 4.88
CA LEU A 89 -0.09 6.93 5.43
C LEU A 89 -0.19 6.69 6.94
N TRP A 90 0.37 7.60 7.72
CA TRP A 90 0.40 7.48 9.18
C TRP A 90 0.43 8.85 9.85
N ASN A 91 -0.47 9.05 10.82
CA ASN A 91 -0.51 10.24 11.67
C ASN A 91 -0.48 11.56 10.85
N ASP A 92 -1.37 11.68 9.86
CA ASP A 92 -1.47 12.79 8.89
C ASP A 92 -0.28 13.01 7.96
N HIS A 93 0.70 12.10 7.96
CA HIS A 93 1.85 12.17 7.08
C HIS A 93 1.77 11.16 5.95
N VAL A 94 2.28 11.57 4.79
CA VAL A 94 2.58 10.68 3.67
C VAL A 94 4.08 10.43 3.65
N ILE A 95 4.49 9.26 4.10
CA ILE A 95 5.89 8.86 4.19
C ILE A 95 6.25 8.02 2.98
N LYS A 96 7.21 8.49 2.19
CA LYS A 96 7.67 7.86 0.96
C LYS A 96 9.03 7.25 1.20
N MET A 97 9.20 5.98 0.84
CA MET A 97 10.46 5.27 0.92
C MET A 97 10.75 4.54 -0.38
N SER A 98 12.00 4.51 -0.79
CA SER A 98 12.45 3.66 -1.90
C SER A 98 13.94 3.37 -1.78
N GLN A 99 14.37 2.24 -2.32
CA GLN A 99 15.77 1.87 -2.45
C GLN A 99 15.93 0.81 -3.53
N ARG A 100 17.02 0.88 -4.28
CA ARG A 100 17.49 -0.14 -5.22
C ARG A 100 18.60 -0.97 -4.59
N PHE A 101 18.64 -2.25 -4.95
CA PHE A 101 19.59 -3.23 -4.47
C PHE A 101 20.26 -3.93 -5.63
N ASP A 102 21.55 -4.19 -5.46
CA ASP A 102 22.41 -4.92 -6.39
C ASP A 102 22.87 -6.22 -5.72
N ASP A 103 21.89 -7.02 -5.32
CA ASP A 103 22.11 -8.39 -4.83
C ASP A 103 21.69 -9.35 -5.94
N GLN A 104 22.68 -9.98 -6.56
CA GLN A 104 22.49 -10.81 -7.74
C GLN A 104 21.72 -12.10 -7.44
N GLU A 105 21.80 -12.63 -6.21
CA GLU A 105 21.06 -13.83 -5.82
C GLU A 105 19.58 -13.50 -5.65
N ILE A 106 19.27 -12.36 -5.03
CA ILE A 106 17.90 -11.92 -4.81
C ILE A 106 17.29 -11.35 -6.10
N ALA A 107 18.09 -10.73 -6.97
CA ALA A 107 17.66 -10.20 -8.26
C ALA A 107 17.01 -11.26 -9.18
N ALA A 108 17.29 -12.55 -8.97
CA ALA A 108 16.61 -13.65 -9.65
C ALA A 108 15.09 -13.68 -9.40
N LEU A 109 14.63 -13.10 -8.29
CA LEU A 109 13.20 -12.91 -7.97
C LEU A 109 12.60 -11.67 -8.66
N ARG A 110 13.41 -10.87 -9.35
CA ARG A 110 13.00 -9.70 -10.14
C ARG A 110 12.17 -8.73 -9.30
N ASN A 111 11.01 -8.28 -9.80
CA ASN A 111 10.15 -7.34 -9.09
C ASN A 111 9.59 -7.91 -7.78
N VAL A 112 9.44 -9.23 -7.66
CA VAL A 112 8.97 -9.87 -6.42
C VAL A 112 9.92 -9.59 -5.26
N ALA A 113 11.23 -9.49 -5.49
CA ALA A 113 12.17 -9.09 -4.45
C ALA A 113 11.86 -7.68 -3.92
N GLY A 114 11.57 -6.75 -4.84
CA GLY A 114 11.15 -5.39 -4.53
C GLY A 114 9.86 -5.36 -3.71
N GLU A 115 8.84 -6.11 -4.12
CA GLU A 115 7.57 -6.23 -3.38
C GLU A 115 7.79 -6.63 -1.92
N LEU A 116 8.58 -7.69 -1.69
CA LEU A 116 8.85 -8.19 -0.35
C LEU A 116 9.70 -7.21 0.46
N GLU A 117 10.67 -6.53 -0.15
CA GLU A 117 11.45 -5.49 0.53
C GLU A 117 10.56 -4.30 0.95
N GLY A 118 9.68 -3.82 0.07
CA GLY A 118 8.75 -2.74 0.38
C GLY A 118 7.84 -3.10 1.57
N ALA A 119 7.28 -4.31 1.54
CA ALA A 119 6.48 -4.83 2.65
C ALA A 119 7.28 -4.93 3.96
N LYS A 120 8.52 -5.46 3.92
CA LYS A 120 9.40 -5.50 5.10
C LYS A 120 9.67 -4.11 5.67
N LYS A 121 9.88 -3.11 4.81
CA LYS A 121 10.14 -1.73 5.24
C LYS A 121 8.92 -1.10 5.88
N ALA A 122 7.72 -1.33 5.35
CA ALA A 122 6.47 -0.91 5.97
C ALA A 122 6.25 -1.55 7.34
N MET A 123 6.44 -2.87 7.45
CA MET A 123 6.35 -3.60 8.71
C MET A 123 7.36 -3.13 9.74
N LYS A 124 8.63 -2.92 9.33
CA LYS A 124 9.67 -2.42 10.22
C LYS A 124 9.34 -1.01 10.72
N PHE A 125 8.80 -0.17 9.84
CA PHE A 125 8.32 1.16 10.22
C PHE A 125 7.22 1.07 11.28
N ALA A 126 6.25 0.18 11.11
CA ALA A 126 5.18 -0.03 12.09
C ALA A 126 5.72 -0.49 13.45
N GLN A 127 6.61 -1.49 13.47
CA GLN A 127 7.23 -1.98 14.70
C GLN A 127 8.01 -0.87 15.43
N LEU A 128 8.89 -0.14 14.72
CA LEU A 128 9.73 0.90 15.33
C LEU A 128 8.92 2.07 15.88
N ASN A 129 7.81 2.41 15.24
CA ASN A 129 6.92 3.49 15.68
C ASN A 129 5.79 3.00 16.61
N LYS A 130 5.84 1.73 17.05
CA LYS A 130 4.85 1.11 17.95
C LYS A 130 3.41 1.17 17.43
N ILE A 131 3.24 1.15 16.11
CA ILE A 131 1.95 1.12 15.43
C ILE A 131 1.32 -0.25 15.67
N LYS A 132 0.05 -0.30 16.06
CA LYS A 132 -0.67 -1.53 16.42
C LYS A 132 -1.33 -2.23 15.25
N GLU A 133 -1.70 -1.50 14.21
CA GLU A 133 -2.34 -2.05 13.02
C GLU A 133 -1.68 -1.50 11.75
N LEU A 134 -1.27 -2.38 10.84
CA LEU A 134 -0.73 -2.01 9.54
C LEU A 134 -1.50 -2.75 8.44
N VAL A 135 -2.09 -1.98 7.53
CA VAL A 135 -2.74 -2.51 6.33
C VAL A 135 -1.79 -2.31 5.15
N ILE A 136 -1.40 -3.38 4.46
CA ILE A 136 -0.50 -3.35 3.31
C ILE A 136 -1.31 -3.61 2.04
N HIS A 137 -1.35 -2.61 1.17
CA HIS A 137 -1.88 -2.70 -0.18
C HIS A 137 -0.74 -3.12 -1.11
N HIS A 138 -0.98 -4.16 -1.89
CA HIS A 138 0.00 -4.78 -2.77
C HIS A 138 -0.67 -5.35 -4.02
N ASP A 139 0.07 -5.52 -5.10
CA ASP A 139 -0.44 -6.10 -6.35
C ASP A 139 -0.05 -7.58 -6.53
N TYR A 140 0.97 -8.05 -5.80
CA TYR A 140 1.48 -9.42 -5.88
C TYR A 140 1.02 -10.28 -4.70
N ALA A 141 0.29 -11.37 -5.00
CA ALA A 141 -0.31 -12.24 -3.98
C ALA A 141 0.69 -12.85 -2.97
N GLY A 142 1.95 -13.03 -3.35
CA GLY A 142 2.97 -13.63 -2.46
C GLY A 142 3.24 -12.80 -1.21
N VAL A 143 3.08 -11.47 -1.27
CA VAL A 143 3.24 -10.57 -0.10
C VAL A 143 2.34 -11.02 1.05
N ALA A 144 1.07 -11.30 0.76
CA ALA A 144 0.11 -11.80 1.74
C ALA A 144 0.31 -13.29 2.04
N LYS A 145 0.42 -14.12 1.00
CA LYS A 145 0.35 -15.59 1.16
C LYS A 145 1.54 -16.20 1.87
N TRP A 146 2.74 -15.62 1.72
CA TRP A 146 3.88 -16.05 2.54
C TRP A 146 3.77 -15.55 3.99
N ALA A 147 3.18 -14.36 4.19
CA ALA A 147 2.98 -13.81 5.53
C ALA A 147 1.89 -14.55 6.33
N THR A 148 0.86 -15.08 5.66
CA THR A 148 -0.19 -15.91 6.29
C THR A 148 0.20 -17.37 6.42
N GLY A 149 1.28 -17.80 5.77
CA GLY A 149 1.68 -19.22 5.71
C GLY A 149 0.86 -20.07 4.73
N GLU A 150 -0.01 -19.47 3.92
CA GLU A 150 -0.76 -20.16 2.86
C GLU A 150 0.17 -20.72 1.76
N TRP A 151 1.29 -20.04 1.51
CA TRP A 151 2.30 -20.48 0.56
C TRP A 151 3.55 -21.00 1.28
N LYS A 152 4.07 -22.14 0.81
CA LYS A 152 5.36 -22.67 1.27
C LYS A 152 6.50 -21.80 0.74
N ALA A 153 7.31 -21.27 1.63
CA ALA A 153 8.54 -20.56 1.30
C ALA A 153 9.68 -21.55 1.04
N ASN A 154 10.13 -21.64 -0.21
CA ASN A 154 11.17 -22.60 -0.63
C ASN A 154 12.55 -21.96 -0.82
N LEU A 155 12.61 -20.64 -0.98
CA LEU A 155 13.85 -19.89 -1.12
C LEU A 155 14.22 -19.24 0.20
N LEU A 156 15.52 -19.15 0.51
CA LEU A 156 16.02 -18.53 1.74
C LEU A 156 15.40 -17.14 1.96
N PHE A 157 15.42 -16.29 0.93
CA PHE A 157 14.82 -14.95 0.98
C PHE A 157 13.31 -14.96 1.33
N THR A 158 12.53 -15.89 0.77
CA THR A 158 11.10 -16.02 1.09
C THR A 158 10.84 -16.60 2.48
N GLN A 159 11.76 -17.44 2.98
CA GLN A 159 11.69 -17.99 4.34
C GLN A 159 12.00 -16.91 5.37
N GLU A 160 13.03 -16.10 5.11
CA GLU A 160 13.36 -14.93 5.91
C GLU A 160 12.22 -13.92 5.94
N TYR A 161 11.58 -13.66 4.78
CA TYR A 161 10.39 -12.83 4.72
C TYR A 161 9.28 -13.37 5.61
N ALA A 162 8.92 -14.65 5.48
CA ALA A 162 7.87 -15.26 6.29
C ALA A 162 8.20 -15.21 7.79
N ALA A 163 9.43 -15.57 8.19
CA ALA A 163 9.89 -15.49 9.57
C ALA A 163 9.85 -14.06 10.12
N PHE A 164 10.29 -13.08 9.33
CA PHE A 164 10.22 -11.67 9.67
C PHE A 164 8.77 -11.21 9.87
N THR A 165 7.85 -11.61 8.98
CA THR A 165 6.43 -11.25 9.14
C THR A 165 5.80 -11.83 10.40
N GLN A 166 6.14 -13.08 10.75
CA GLN A 166 5.65 -13.74 11.96
C GLN A 166 6.15 -13.03 13.23
N GLU A 167 7.40 -12.55 13.22
CA GLU A 167 7.93 -11.77 14.34
C GLU A 167 7.18 -10.46 14.52
N ILE A 168 6.92 -9.73 13.43
CA ILE A 168 6.19 -8.47 13.46
C ILE A 168 4.74 -8.66 13.92
N GLN A 169 4.10 -9.76 13.51
CA GLN A 169 2.70 -10.08 13.87
C GLN A 169 2.45 -10.25 15.36
N LYS A 170 3.50 -10.49 16.17
CA LYS A 170 3.39 -10.55 17.64
C LYS A 170 2.96 -9.21 18.24
N ASP A 171 3.41 -8.10 17.66
CA ASP A 171 3.18 -6.75 18.18
C ASP A 171 2.24 -5.91 17.29
N VAL A 172 2.16 -6.24 16.00
CA VAL A 172 1.44 -5.46 14.98
C VAL A 172 0.43 -6.35 14.27
N LYS A 173 -0.84 -5.98 14.31
CA LYS A 173 -1.87 -6.60 13.49
C LYS A 173 -1.65 -6.24 12.02
N LEU A 174 -1.19 -7.20 11.23
CA LEU A 174 -1.01 -7.06 9.78
C LEU A 174 -2.30 -7.43 9.04
N SER A 175 -2.69 -6.63 8.05
CA SER A 175 -3.77 -6.95 7.11
C SER A 175 -3.29 -6.67 5.69
N PHE A 176 -3.70 -7.50 4.74
CA PHE A 176 -3.26 -7.39 3.35
C PHE A 176 -4.46 -7.14 2.45
N VAL A 177 -4.33 -6.15 1.56
CA VAL A 177 -5.36 -5.77 0.61
C VAL A 177 -4.78 -5.88 -0.80
N TRP A 178 -5.37 -6.76 -1.61
CA TRP A 178 -4.98 -6.85 -3.00
C TRP A 178 -5.49 -5.63 -3.77
N VAL A 179 -4.59 -4.97 -4.48
CA VAL A 179 -4.88 -3.88 -5.40
C VAL A 179 -4.50 -4.32 -6.80
N LYS A 180 -5.36 -4.02 -7.77
CA LYS A 180 -5.02 -4.29 -9.17
C LYS A 180 -3.92 -3.30 -9.59
N GLY A 181 -2.80 -3.80 -10.13
CA GLY A 181 -1.75 -2.95 -10.71
C GLY A 181 -2.31 -2.00 -11.78
N HIS A 182 -1.81 -0.77 -11.82
CA HIS A 182 -2.25 0.30 -12.72
C HIS A 182 -3.77 0.57 -12.72
N SER A 183 -4.41 0.47 -11.55
CA SER A 183 -5.87 0.62 -11.42
C SER A 183 -6.38 2.06 -11.24
N GLY A 184 -5.52 3.07 -11.26
CA GLY A 184 -5.89 4.43 -10.89
C GLY A 184 -5.85 4.71 -9.37
N ASP A 185 -5.32 3.77 -8.58
CA ASP A 185 -5.02 4.03 -7.17
C ASP A 185 -3.82 4.97 -7.06
N TYR A 186 -4.07 6.17 -6.54
CA TYR A 186 -3.08 7.24 -6.46
C TYR A 186 -1.84 6.84 -5.66
N TYR A 187 -2.03 6.10 -4.57
CA TYR A 187 -0.94 5.73 -3.69
C TYR A 187 -0.20 4.50 -4.21
N ASN A 188 -0.89 3.58 -4.89
CA ASN A 188 -0.24 2.48 -5.61
C ASN A 188 0.61 3.00 -6.78
N GLU A 189 0.07 3.90 -7.62
CA GLU A 189 0.82 4.50 -8.72
C GLU A 189 2.02 5.31 -8.21
N MET A 190 1.90 5.94 -7.04
CA MET A 190 3.03 6.61 -6.41
C MET A 190 4.09 5.61 -5.92
N ALA A 191 3.69 4.46 -5.38
CA ALA A 191 4.62 3.39 -5.00
C ALA A 191 5.36 2.83 -6.22
N ASP A 192 4.67 2.54 -7.32
CA ASP A 192 5.26 2.13 -8.61
C ASP A 192 6.32 3.17 -9.09
N GLN A 193 5.94 4.45 -9.12
CA GLN A 193 6.85 5.51 -9.54
C GLN A 193 8.09 5.62 -8.64
N LEU A 194 7.92 5.41 -7.33
CA LEU A 194 9.04 5.39 -6.37
C LEU A 194 9.95 4.20 -6.62
N ALA A 195 9.39 3.01 -6.87
CA ALA A 195 10.17 1.81 -7.18
C ALA A 195 10.99 2.00 -8.46
N ASN A 196 10.36 2.51 -9.52
CA ASN A 196 11.00 2.74 -10.82
C ASN A 196 12.12 3.81 -10.75
N LYS A 197 11.94 4.86 -9.95
CA LYS A 197 12.93 5.95 -9.77
C LYS A 197 13.96 5.68 -8.67
N ALA A 198 13.88 4.53 -7.99
CA ALA A 198 14.75 4.21 -6.87
C ALA A 198 16.22 4.14 -7.29
N THR A 199 17.09 4.66 -6.42
CA THR A 199 18.55 4.59 -6.56
C THR A 199 19.14 3.64 -5.52
N LEU A 200 20.42 3.28 -5.64
CA LEU A 200 21.12 2.47 -4.63
C LEU A 200 21.15 3.14 -3.25
N LYS A 201 21.02 4.48 -3.20
CA LYS A 201 20.88 5.23 -1.94
C LYS A 201 19.44 5.14 -1.45
N ALA A 202 19.28 4.79 -0.18
CA ALA A 202 17.99 4.81 0.49
C ALA A 202 17.38 6.21 0.45
N PHE A 203 16.16 6.32 -0.06
CA PHE A 203 15.37 7.53 -0.09
C PHE A 203 14.26 7.44 0.96
N ARG A 204 14.09 8.52 1.72
CA ARG A 204 12.95 8.72 2.63
C ARG A 204 12.52 10.18 2.60
N LYS A 205 11.22 10.41 2.43
CA LYS A 205 10.59 11.73 2.53
C LYS A 205 9.32 11.63 3.37
N VAL A 206 9.05 12.65 4.17
CA VAL A 206 7.81 12.80 4.93
C VAL A 206 7.14 14.07 4.43
N ASP A 207 5.94 13.93 3.87
CA ASP A 207 5.08 15.04 3.46
C ASP A 207 3.96 15.26 4.49
#